data_AF-A0A0F9FDD1-F1
#
_entry.id   AF-A0A0F9FDD1-F1
#
_cell.length_a   1.000
_cell.length_b   1.000
_cell.length_c   1.000
_cell.angle_alpha   90.00
_cell.angle_beta   90.00
_cell.angle_gamma   90.00
#
_symmetry.space_group_name_H-M   'P 1'
#
loop_
_entity.id
_entity.type
_entity.pdbx_description
1 polymer ?
#
loop_
_entity_poly.entity_id
_entity_poly.type
_entity_poly.pdbx_seq_one_letter_code
_entity_poly.pdbx_strand_id
1 'polypeptide(L)'
;SNWGHAVIYVYDELGADLIVAESNFGGDLVKANIRVHSKRAPVKMVPATRGKAIRAEPVEALYEEDLVHHVGAFPELEAELTSWVPGETTESPNRLDALVWMITELMLVPRVRTGGAGTIRINRGR
;
A
#
# COMPACT_ATOMS: atom_id res chain seq x y z
N SER A 1 10.92 -0.13 19.55
CA SER A 1 10.34 -1.07 18.58
C SER A 1 11.12 -0.95 17.26
N ASN A 2 11.74 -2.03 16.78
CA ASN A 2 12.69 -2.01 15.65
C ASN A 2 12.02 -2.23 14.27
N TRP A 3 10.77 -1.76 14.09
CA TRP A 3 10.01 -2.07 12.88
C TRP A 3 10.51 -1.32 11.65
N GLY A 4 11.12 -0.13 11.83
CA GLY A 4 11.74 0.62 10.73
C GLY A 4 12.87 -0.17 10.05
N HIS A 5 13.67 -0.89 10.83
CA HIS A 5 14.67 -1.81 10.30
C HIS A 5 14.03 -2.95 9.50
N ALA A 6 12.93 -3.54 10.00
CA ALA A 6 12.23 -4.61 9.29
C ALA A 6 11.69 -4.14 7.92
N VAL A 7 11.14 -2.92 7.85
CA VAL A 7 10.69 -2.32 6.59
C VAL A 7 11.84 -2.17 5.60
N ILE A 8 12.99 -1.64 6.03
CA ILE A 8 14.16 -1.47 5.17
C ILE A 8 14.75 -2.81 4.75
N TYR A 9 14.83 -3.77 5.66
CA TYR A 9 15.29 -5.13 5.36
C TYR A 9 14.46 -5.76 4.25
N VAL A 10 13.12 -5.73 4.35
CA VAL A 10 12.24 -6.29 3.33
C VAL A 10 12.30 -5.49 2.03
N TYR A 11 12.39 -4.17 2.11
CA TYR A 11 12.56 -3.30 0.94
C TYR A 11 13.82 -3.67 0.14
N ASP A 12 14.96 -3.83 0.81
CA ASP A 12 16.23 -4.17 0.18
C ASP A 12 16.22 -5.62 -0.34
N GLU A 13 15.70 -6.57 0.44
CA GLU A 13 15.65 -8.00 0.07
C GLU A 13 14.76 -8.27 -1.15
N LEU A 14 13.63 -7.57 -1.24
CA LEU A 14 12.73 -7.68 -2.40
C LEU A 14 13.17 -6.82 -3.59
N GLY A 15 14.17 -5.96 -3.42
CA GLY A 15 14.55 -4.97 -4.44
C GLY A 15 13.38 -4.03 -4.80
N ALA A 16 12.58 -3.65 -3.80
CA ALA A 16 11.34 -2.92 -4.03
C ALA A 16 11.58 -1.49 -4.57
N ASP A 17 10.64 -0.98 -5.37
CA ASP A 17 10.76 0.36 -5.94
C ASP A 17 10.35 1.47 -4.95
N LEU A 18 9.41 1.16 -4.04
CA LEU A 18 8.73 2.16 -3.23
C LEU A 18 8.19 1.59 -1.91
N ILE A 19 8.31 2.37 -0.83
CA ILE A 19 7.58 2.15 0.42
C ILE A 19 6.37 3.09 0.43
N VAL A 20 5.17 2.53 0.57
CA VAL A 20 3.93 3.31 0.74
C VAL A 20 3.57 3.32 2.22
N ALA A 21 3.33 4.52 2.77
CA ALA A 21 3.05 4.70 4.19
C ALA A 21 1.89 5.66 4.41
N GLU A 22 0.95 5.31 5.29
CA GLU A 22 -0.16 6.20 5.61
C GLU A 22 0.29 7.43 6.41
N SER A 23 -0.23 8.62 6.08
CA SER A 23 0.15 9.88 6.74
C SER A 23 -0.69 10.24 7.97
N ASN A 24 -1.94 9.80 8.03
CA ASN A 24 -2.94 10.41 8.92
C ASN A 24 -2.84 9.98 10.39
N PHE A 25 -2.21 8.83 10.67
CA PHE A 25 -1.99 8.32 12.02
C PHE A 25 -0.50 8.15 12.30
N GLY A 26 0.16 9.25 12.68
CA GLY A 26 1.58 9.22 13.04
C GLY A 26 2.54 9.13 11.84
N GLY A 27 2.15 9.67 10.68
CA GLY A 27 2.98 9.66 9.47
C GLY A 27 4.39 10.22 9.67
N ASP A 28 4.55 11.25 10.51
CA ASP A 28 5.87 11.81 10.84
C ASP A 28 6.73 10.82 11.62
N LEU A 29 6.15 10.07 12.57
CA LEU A 29 6.85 9.00 13.29
C LEU A 29 7.22 7.88 12.34
N VAL A 30 6.33 7.51 11.42
CA VAL A 30 6.59 6.46 10.43
C VAL A 30 7.77 6.85 9.55
N LYS A 31 7.72 8.05 8.97
CA LYS A 31 8.78 8.58 8.11
C LYS A 31 10.10 8.73 8.88
N ALA A 32 10.07 9.28 10.10
CA ALA A 32 11.26 9.44 10.92
C ALA A 32 11.91 8.09 11.22
N ASN A 33 11.13 7.08 11.61
CA ASN A 33 11.65 5.75 11.93
C ASN A 33 12.30 5.09 10.70
N ILE A 34 11.64 5.11 9.54
CA ILE A 34 12.24 4.61 8.29
C ILE A 34 13.54 5.35 7.97
N ARG A 35 13.59 6.67 8.18
CA ARG A 35 14.76 7.50 7.89
C ARG A 35 15.94 7.29 8.84
N VAL A 36 15.72 6.73 10.03
CA VAL A 36 16.81 6.25 10.91
C VAL A 36 17.59 5.12 10.24
N HIS A 37 16.90 4.25 9.50
CA HIS A 37 17.50 3.05 8.90
C HIS A 37 17.88 3.24 7.42
N SER A 38 17.18 4.09 6.66
CA SER A 38 17.56 4.41 5.29
C SER A 38 17.23 5.86 4.91
N LYS A 39 18.28 6.60 4.54
CA LYS A 39 18.17 7.97 4.01
C LYS A 39 17.70 8.02 2.54
N ARG A 40 17.84 6.90 1.81
CA ARG A 40 17.66 6.87 0.35
C ARG A 40 16.41 6.14 -0.12
N ALA A 41 15.87 5.21 0.69
CA ALA A 41 14.67 4.46 0.31
C ALA A 41 13.52 5.43 -0.07
N PRO A 42 12.91 5.28 -1.25
CA PRO A 42 11.74 6.06 -1.65
C PRO A 42 10.57 5.75 -0.71
N VAL A 43 9.98 6.80 -0.14
CA VAL A 43 8.81 6.68 0.73
C VAL A 43 7.73 7.62 0.22
N LYS A 44 6.58 7.07 -0.16
CA LYS A 44 5.38 7.82 -0.53
C LYS A 44 4.43 7.85 0.65
N MET A 45 4.23 9.03 1.21
CA MET A 45 3.21 9.24 2.24
C MET A 45 1.85 9.42 1.58
N VAL A 46 0.87 8.61 1.95
CA VAL A 46 -0.48 8.64 1.38
C VAL A 46 -1.53 8.95 2.46
N PRO A 47 -2.46 9.89 2.23
CA PRO A 47 -3.56 10.10 3.15
C PRO A 47 -4.62 9.01 2.95
N ALA A 48 -5.04 8.36 4.03
CA ALA A 48 -6.26 7.56 4.00
C ALA A 48 -7.47 8.48 3.88
N THR A 49 -8.24 8.32 2.81
CA THR A 49 -9.53 8.99 2.64
C THR A 49 -10.65 7.96 2.60
N ARG A 50 -11.87 8.38 2.97
CA ARG A 50 -13.14 7.64 2.76
C ARG A 50 -13.31 6.31 3.54
N GLY A 51 -12.41 5.98 4.47
CA GLY A 51 -12.53 4.80 5.33
C GLY A 51 -12.03 3.51 4.67
N LYS A 52 -11.76 2.49 5.49
CA LYS A 52 -11.10 1.23 5.05
C LYS A 52 -11.93 0.45 4.04
N ALA A 53 -13.24 0.33 4.27
CA ALA A 53 -14.14 -0.41 3.39
C ALA A 53 -14.18 0.17 1.98
N ILE A 54 -14.38 1.48 1.84
CA ILE A 54 -14.40 2.14 0.53
C ILE A 54 -13.03 2.04 -0.17
N ARG A 55 -11.95 2.03 0.60
CA ARG A 55 -10.61 1.84 0.03
C ARG A 55 -10.36 0.40 -0.43
N ALA A 56 -10.96 -0.59 0.24
CA ALA A 56 -10.81 -2.01 -0.08
C ALA A 56 -11.65 -2.46 -1.27
N GLU A 57 -12.82 -1.85 -1.50
CA GLU A 57 -13.74 -2.15 -2.62
C GLU A 57 -13.03 -2.32 -3.99
N PRO A 58 -12.19 -1.39 -4.48
CA PRO A 58 -11.56 -1.57 -5.79
C PRO A 58 -10.49 -2.67 -5.80
N VAL A 59 -9.98 -3.08 -4.64
CA VAL A 59 -9.03 -4.19 -4.52
C VAL A 59 -9.76 -5.53 -4.48
N GLU A 60 -10.90 -5.59 -3.80
CA GLU A 60 -11.82 -6.74 -3.83
C GLU A 60 -12.21 -7.10 -5.27
N ALA A 61 -12.60 -6.11 -6.08
CA ALA A 61 -12.92 -6.33 -7.50
C ALA A 61 -11.77 -7.00 -8.28
N LEU A 62 -10.51 -6.69 -7.97
CA LEU A 62 -9.36 -7.35 -8.59
C LEU A 62 -9.21 -8.81 -8.16
N TYR A 63 -9.60 -9.16 -6.92
CA TYR A 63 -9.68 -10.56 -6.48
C TYR A 63 -10.83 -11.30 -7.18
N GLU A 64 -12.01 -10.68 -7.31
CA GLU A 64 -13.16 -11.27 -8.01
C GLU A 64 -12.87 -11.55 -9.49
N GLU A 65 -12.07 -10.70 -10.13
CA GLU A 65 -11.61 -10.87 -11.51
C GLU A 65 -10.38 -11.80 -11.65
N ASP A 66 -9.96 -12.46 -10.57
CA ASP A 66 -8.81 -13.38 -10.56
C ASP A 66 -7.48 -12.70 -10.97
N LEU A 67 -7.35 -11.39 -10.73
CA LEU A 67 -6.16 -10.60 -11.05
C LEU A 67 -5.14 -10.53 -9.90
N VAL A 68 -5.51 -11.01 -8.70
CA VAL A 68 -4.63 -11.05 -7.52
C VAL A 68 -4.56 -12.46 -6.97
N HIS A 69 -3.33 -12.96 -6.82
CA HIS A 69 -3.03 -14.31 -6.34
C HIS A 69 -1.93 -14.28 -5.29
N HIS A 70 -2.10 -15.06 -4.21
CA HIS A 70 -1.08 -15.26 -3.19
C HIS A 70 -0.32 -16.56 -3.45
N VAL A 71 1.01 -16.49 -3.48
CA VAL A 71 1.86 -17.67 -3.62
C VAL A 71 2.45 -18.03 -2.26
N GLY A 72 2.03 -19.17 -1.71
CA GLY A 72 2.42 -19.63 -0.38
C GLY A 72 1.28 -19.55 0.62
N ALA A 73 1.62 -19.58 1.91
CA ALA A 73 0.65 -19.47 3.01
C ALA A 73 0.93 -18.22 3.83
N PHE A 74 -0.11 -17.43 4.10
CA PHE A 74 -0.02 -16.20 4.90
C PHE A 74 -1.10 -16.19 5.99
N PRO A 75 -1.03 -17.09 7.00
CA PRO A 75 -2.17 -17.36 7.87
C PRO A 75 -2.76 -16.14 8.57
N GLU A 76 -1.91 -15.20 8.99
CA GLU A 76 -2.37 -13.98 9.67
C GLU A 76 -3.05 -12.99 8.72
N LEU A 77 -2.56 -12.90 7.48
CA LEU A 77 -3.20 -12.09 6.44
C LEU A 77 -4.50 -12.74 5.97
N GLU A 78 -4.48 -14.05 5.72
CA GLU A 78 -5.64 -14.85 5.32
C GLU A 78 -6.74 -14.79 6.38
N ALA A 79 -6.38 -14.87 7.66
CA ALA A 79 -7.32 -14.69 8.76
C ALA A 79 -7.99 -13.31 8.69
N GLU A 80 -7.22 -12.23 8.52
CA GLU A 80 -7.81 -10.89 8.36
C GLU A 80 -8.68 -10.77 7.10
N LEU A 81 -8.27 -11.36 5.97
CA LEU A 81 -9.03 -11.36 4.71
C LEU A 81 -10.38 -12.09 4.81
N THR A 82 -10.44 -13.15 5.61
CA THR A 82 -11.63 -14.01 5.72
C THR A 82 -12.52 -13.69 6.91
N SER A 83 -12.04 -12.89 7.86
CA SER A 83 -12.79 -12.57 9.09
C SER A 83 -13.15 -11.10 9.25
N TRP A 84 -12.51 -10.20 8.50
CA TRP A 84 -12.84 -8.78 8.59
C TRP A 84 -14.12 -8.46 7.83
N VAL A 85 -15.10 -7.90 8.54
CA VAL A 85 -16.40 -7.48 7.99
C VAL A 85 -16.57 -5.98 8.21
N PRO A 86 -16.71 -5.18 7.13
CA PRO A 86 -16.95 -3.73 7.22
C PRO A 86 -18.10 -3.36 8.15
N GLY A 87 -17.82 -2.55 9.17
CA GLY A 87 -18.84 -2.04 10.11
C GLY A 87 -19.23 -3.01 11.22
N GLU A 88 -18.79 -4.27 11.17
CA GLU A 88 -19.01 -5.26 12.24
C GLU A 88 -17.75 -5.52 13.05
N THR A 89 -16.60 -5.65 12.39
CA THR A 89 -15.32 -5.85 13.07
C THR A 89 -14.84 -4.53 13.68
N THR A 90 -14.63 -4.52 15.00
CA THR A 90 -14.16 -3.33 15.75
C THR A 90 -12.66 -3.11 15.60
N GLU A 91 -11.89 -4.20 15.51
CA GLU A 91 -10.45 -4.14 15.36
C GLU A 91 -10.03 -3.74 13.95
N SER A 92 -9.01 -2.89 13.87
CA SER A 92 -8.39 -2.51 12.62
C SER A 92 -7.71 -3.73 11.99
N PRO A 93 -8.03 -4.10 10.73
CA PRO A 93 -7.26 -5.12 10.05
C PRO A 93 -5.93 -4.49 9.60
N ASN A 94 -4.81 -4.99 10.11
CA ASN A 94 -3.51 -4.34 9.92
C ASN A 94 -2.83 -4.78 8.62
N ARG A 95 -2.84 -6.08 8.34
CA ARG A 95 -2.21 -6.70 7.18
C ARG A 95 -3.08 -6.55 5.93
N LEU A 96 -4.40 -6.71 6.06
CA LEU A 96 -5.34 -6.45 4.96
C LEU A 96 -5.23 -5.01 4.49
N ASP A 97 -5.21 -4.03 5.40
CA ASP A 97 -5.11 -2.61 5.00
C ASP A 97 -3.76 -2.31 4.33
N ALA A 98 -2.67 -2.92 4.81
CA ALA A 98 -1.37 -2.84 4.14
C ALA A 98 -1.39 -3.47 2.73
N LEU A 99 -2.03 -4.62 2.56
CA LEU A 99 -2.23 -5.29 1.27
C LEU A 99 -3.05 -4.41 0.31
N VAL A 100 -4.12 -3.78 0.81
CA VAL A 100 -4.96 -2.86 0.02
C VAL A 100 -4.13 -1.69 -0.49
N TRP A 101 -3.28 -1.08 0.35
CA TRP A 101 -2.38 -0.02 -0.08
C TRP A 101 -1.36 -0.50 -1.14
N MET A 102 -0.79 -1.68 -0.94
CA MET A 102 0.14 -2.27 -1.90
C MET A 102 -0.51 -2.49 -3.27
N ILE A 103 -1.67 -3.17 -3.32
CA ILE A 103 -2.36 -3.45 -4.59
C ILE A 103 -2.82 -2.16 -5.25
N THR A 104 -3.33 -1.20 -4.47
CA THR A 104 -3.73 0.12 -4.99
C THR A 104 -2.57 0.81 -5.70
N GLU A 105 -1.38 0.85 -5.09
CA GLU A 105 -0.21 1.47 -5.72
C GLU A 105 0.26 0.70 -6.96
N LEU A 106 0.20 -0.63 -6.94
CA LEU A 106 0.65 -1.47 -8.06
C LEU A 106 -0.28 -1.41 -9.27
N MET A 107 -1.60 -1.39 -9.04
CA MET A 107 -2.61 -1.68 -10.06
C MET A 107 -3.50 -0.47 -10.39
N LEU A 108 -3.77 0.41 -9.42
CA LEU A 108 -4.82 1.42 -9.53
C LEU A 108 -4.29 2.85 -9.65
N VAL A 109 -3.09 3.12 -9.13
CA VAL A 109 -2.45 4.42 -9.29
C VAL A 109 -1.89 4.56 -10.71
N PRO A 110 -2.27 5.60 -11.47
CA PRO A 110 -1.72 5.82 -12.79
C PRO A 110 -0.20 5.99 -12.73
N ARG A 111 0.53 5.08 -13.39
CA ARG A 111 1.96 5.25 -13.57
C ARG A 111 2.23 6.25 -14.68
N VAL A 112 2.97 7.31 -14.37
CA VAL A 112 3.54 8.16 -15.43
C VAL A 112 4.54 7.29 -16.18
N ARG A 113 4.16 6.83 -17.37
CA ARG A 113 5.13 6.22 -18.30
C ARG A 113 6.13 7.30 -18.66
N THR A 114 7.33 7.25 -18.07
CA THR A 114 8.48 7.99 -18.61
C THR A 114 8.96 7.25 -19.85
N GLY A 115 8.15 7.28 -20.91
CA GLY A 115 8.59 6.88 -22.23
C GLY A 115 9.65 7.88 -22.70
N GLY A 116 10.84 7.39 -23.03
CA GLY A 116 11.68 8.12 -23.98
C GLY A 116 10.85 8.43 -25.21
N ALA A 117 10.78 9.72 -25.56
CA ALA A 117 9.96 10.35 -26.60
C ALA A 117 8.55 10.78 -26.17
N GLY A 118 8.42 12.07 -25.86
CA GLY A 118 7.18 12.84 -26.03
C GLY A 118 6.36 13.07 -24.76
N THR A 119 6.49 14.27 -24.19
CA THR A 119 5.60 14.80 -23.16
C THR A 119 4.15 14.82 -23.65
N ILE A 120 3.30 13.94 -23.14
CA ILE A 120 1.84 14.08 -23.28
C ILE A 120 1.35 14.98 -22.15
N ARG A 121 1.03 16.24 -22.50
CA ARG A 121 0.22 17.11 -21.65
C ARG A 121 -1.23 16.63 -21.72
N ILE A 122 -1.72 16.01 -20.65
CA ILE A 122 -3.16 15.84 -20.46
C ILE A 122 -3.76 17.20 -20.14
N ASN A 123 -4.40 17.80 -21.16
CA ASN A 123 -5.15 19.03 -21.03
C ASN A 123 -6.47 18.74 -20.30
N ARG A 124 -6.64 19.26 -19.09
CA ARG A 124 -7.96 19.29 -18.42
C ARG A 124 -8.67 20.59 -18.83
N GLY A 125 -9.52 20.53 -19.84
CA GLY A 125 -10.68 21.41 -19.98
C GLY A 125 -11.93 20.57 -19.68
N ARG A 126 -13.00 21.06 -19.05
CA ARG A 126 -13.50 22.39 -18.71
C ARG A 126 -14.07 22.35 -17.29
#